data_AF-A0A920T918-F1
#
_entry.id   AF-A0A920T918-F1
#
_cell.length_a   1.000
_cell.length_b   1.000
_cell.length_c   1.000
_cell.angle_alpha   90.00
_cell.angle_beta   90.00
_cell.angle_gamma   90.00
#
_symmetry.space_group_name_H-M   'P 1'
#
loop_
_entity.id
_entity.type
_entity.pdbx_description
1 polymer ?
#
loop_
_entity_poly.entity_id
_entity_poly.type
_entity_poly.pdbx_seq_one_letter_code
_entity_poly.pdbx_strand_id
1 'polypeptide(L)'
;MRTGYLPQGPIHYPTLGSLFSKELSDGTSPLPDFVSVAPYRFLSPAAFGPGFLGPEFAPLIVGDTNPVAMGPGDVVDESRALRVRNLQQPEGIGTARVDARLKLLVNSRPTSEPNDRTCRSAVTGPPIARR
;
A
#
# COMPACT_ATOMS: atom_id res chain seq x y z
N MET A 1 -2.55 -6.86 7.96
CA MET A 1 -2.43 -6.81 9.44
C MET A 1 -3.12 -5.56 9.97
N ARG A 2 -3.77 -5.61 11.14
CA ARG A 2 -4.49 -4.48 11.76
C ARG A 2 -3.60 -3.73 12.76
N THR A 3 -4.05 -2.57 13.20
CA THR A 3 -3.34 -1.65 14.12
C THR A 3 -3.48 -2.00 15.59
N GLY A 4 -4.35 -2.95 15.95
CA GLY A 4 -4.78 -3.17 17.34
C GLY A 4 -5.78 -2.13 17.86
N TYR A 5 -5.97 -1.01 17.15
CA TYR A 5 -6.99 -0.01 17.46
C TYR A 5 -8.29 -0.31 16.72
N LEU A 6 -9.41 -0.15 17.42
CA LEU A 6 -10.73 -0.11 16.77
C LEU A 6 -10.77 1.11 15.84
N PRO A 7 -11.36 0.99 14.63
CA PRO A 7 -11.65 2.16 13.80
C PRO A 7 -12.56 3.11 14.60
N GLN A 8 -12.03 4.24 15.05
CA GLN A 8 -12.72 5.21 15.90
C GLN A 8 -12.53 6.63 15.37
N GLY A 9 -13.59 7.44 15.42
CA GLY A 9 -13.55 8.88 15.17
C GLY A 9 -13.06 9.28 13.76
N PRO A 10 -12.63 10.55 13.57
CA PRO A 10 -12.18 11.08 12.29
C PRO A 10 -10.74 10.67 11.92
N ILE A 11 -9.99 10.04 12.84
CA ILE A 11 -8.59 9.70 12.63
C ILE A 11 -8.46 8.23 12.22
N HIS A 12 -7.98 8.01 11.01
CA HIS A 12 -7.63 6.67 10.53
C HIS A 12 -6.19 6.34 10.87
N TYR A 13 -5.99 5.35 11.74
CA TYR A 13 -4.66 4.86 12.10
C TYR A 13 -4.08 3.94 11.01
N PRO A 14 -2.76 4.03 10.73
CA PRO A 14 -2.07 3.19 9.76
C PRO A 14 -2.00 1.75 10.22
N THR A 15 -2.21 0.78 9.30
CA THR A 15 -1.93 -0.65 9.58
C THR A 15 -0.52 -0.87 10.14
N LEU A 16 -0.33 -1.97 10.88
CA LEU A 16 1.01 -2.40 11.31
C LEU A 16 1.99 -2.53 10.13
N GLY A 17 1.51 -3.04 8.98
CA GLY A 17 2.30 -3.15 7.75
C GLY A 17 2.73 -1.78 7.20
N SER A 18 1.84 -0.79 7.24
CA SER A 18 2.16 0.59 6.86
C SER A 18 3.19 1.23 7.80
N LEU A 19 3.13 0.94 9.10
CA LEU A 19 4.14 1.40 10.06
C LEU A 19 5.52 0.78 9.78
N PHE A 20 5.57 -0.54 9.56
CA PHE A 20 6.83 -1.19 9.21
C PHE A 20 7.37 -0.73 7.87
N SER A 21 6.51 -0.52 6.87
CA SER A 21 6.93 0.06 5.60
C SER A 21 7.53 1.45 5.81
N LYS A 22 6.97 2.29 6.68
CA LYS A 22 7.57 3.61 6.98
C LYS A 22 8.97 3.52 7.58
N GLU A 23 9.17 2.61 8.52
CA GLU A 23 10.44 2.51 9.28
C GLU A 23 11.51 1.72 8.52
N LEU A 24 11.13 0.72 7.73
CA LEU A 24 12.04 -0.22 7.08
C LEU A 24 12.24 0.04 5.58
N SER A 25 11.44 0.90 4.96
CA SER A 25 11.60 1.21 3.53
C SER A 25 12.92 1.93 3.25
N ASP A 26 13.68 1.36 2.31
CA ASP A 26 14.87 1.97 1.73
C ASP A 26 14.56 2.72 0.41
N GLY A 27 13.33 2.61 -0.10
CA GLY A 27 12.88 3.23 -1.35
C GLY A 27 13.53 2.65 -2.61
N THR A 28 14.25 1.53 -2.51
CA THR A 28 14.96 0.91 -3.64
C THR A 28 14.10 -0.13 -4.36
N SER A 29 13.09 -0.67 -3.68
CA SER A 29 12.18 -1.66 -4.24
C SER A 29 11.29 -1.05 -5.33
N PRO A 30 11.14 -1.71 -6.50
CA PRO A 30 10.21 -1.29 -7.54
C PRO A 30 8.74 -1.54 -7.16
N LEU A 31 8.48 -2.31 -6.10
CA LEU A 31 7.17 -2.58 -5.55
C LEU A 31 7.01 -1.90 -4.18
N PRO A 32 5.77 -1.54 -3.77
CA PRO A 32 5.53 -1.06 -2.42
C PRO A 32 6.02 -2.08 -1.37
N ASP A 33 6.68 -1.60 -0.32
CA ASP A 33 7.29 -2.45 0.73
C ASP A 33 6.26 -3.16 1.62
N PHE A 34 4.98 -2.83 1.46
CA PHE A 34 3.88 -3.50 2.13
C PHE A 34 2.90 -4.09 1.12
N VAL A 35 2.76 -5.42 1.16
CA VAL A 35 1.77 -6.18 0.39
C VAL A 35 0.75 -6.81 1.35
N SER A 36 -0.53 -6.70 1.01
CA SER A 36 -1.61 -7.37 1.73
C SER A 36 -2.31 -8.35 0.79
N VAL A 37 -2.26 -9.64 1.12
CA VAL A 37 -2.86 -10.72 0.33
C VAL A 37 -4.23 -11.10 0.91
N ALA A 38 -5.24 -11.17 0.04
CA ALA A 38 -6.64 -11.48 0.35
C ALA A 38 -7.19 -10.80 1.63
N PRO A 39 -7.03 -9.48 1.81
CA PRO A 39 -7.53 -8.82 3.01
C PRO A 39 -9.06 -8.80 3.00
N TYR A 40 -9.67 -9.21 4.12
CA TYR A 40 -11.11 -9.15 4.29
C TYR A 40 -11.59 -7.73 4.59
N ARG A 41 -11.89 -6.96 3.54
CA ARG A 41 -12.16 -5.51 3.62
C ARG A 41 -13.64 -5.15 3.66
N PHE A 42 -14.57 -6.08 3.41
CA PHE A 42 -16.02 -5.80 3.38
C PHE A 42 -16.56 -5.22 4.68
N LEU A 43 -16.21 -5.83 5.83
CA LEU A 43 -16.68 -5.36 7.14
C LEU A 43 -15.89 -4.16 7.68
N SER A 44 -14.66 -3.94 7.21
CA SER A 44 -13.81 -2.87 7.75
C SER A 44 -12.77 -2.39 6.73
N PRO A 45 -13.19 -1.61 5.70
CA PRO A 45 -12.26 -1.13 4.68
C PRO A 45 -11.15 -0.25 5.25
N ALA A 46 -11.49 0.59 6.24
CA ALA A 46 -10.58 1.53 6.88
C ALA A 46 -9.47 0.84 7.71
N ALA A 47 -9.65 -0.41 8.13
CA ALA A 47 -8.67 -1.13 8.93
C ALA A 47 -7.46 -1.66 8.14
N PHE A 48 -7.47 -1.50 6.82
CA PHE A 48 -6.42 -1.98 5.90
C PHE A 48 -5.78 -0.85 5.09
N GLY A 49 -5.92 0.41 5.54
CA GLY A 49 -5.36 1.57 4.87
C GLY A 49 -4.04 2.07 5.49
N PRO A 50 -3.35 2.99 4.80
CA PRO A 50 -2.18 3.67 5.34
C PRO A 50 -2.51 4.70 6.44
N GLY A 51 -3.79 4.92 6.74
CA GLY A 51 -4.21 5.94 7.69
C GLY A 51 -3.64 7.33 7.34
N PHE A 52 -3.20 8.06 8.36
CA PHE A 52 -2.57 9.38 8.22
C PHE A 52 -1.16 9.38 7.59
N LEU A 53 -0.54 8.21 7.34
CA LEU A 53 0.80 8.16 6.72
C LEU A 53 0.77 8.45 5.21
N GLY A 54 -0.40 8.41 4.58
CA GLY A 54 -0.57 8.72 3.18
C GLY A 54 -0.29 7.55 2.22
N PRO A 55 -0.55 7.74 0.92
CA PRO A 55 -0.60 6.66 -0.07
C PRO A 55 0.76 5.97 -0.33
N GLU A 56 1.88 6.62 0.01
CA GLU A 56 3.23 6.04 -0.12
C GLU A 56 3.39 4.75 0.71
N PHE A 57 2.73 4.67 1.88
CA PHE A 57 2.77 3.51 2.77
C PHE A 57 1.50 2.65 2.68
N ALA A 58 0.72 2.82 1.59
CA ALA A 58 -0.47 2.04 1.35
C ALA A 58 -0.11 0.60 0.96
N PRO A 59 -0.86 -0.41 1.44
CA PRO A 59 -0.66 -1.77 0.98
C PRO A 59 -0.92 -1.91 -0.52
N LEU A 60 -0.04 -2.61 -1.21
CA LEU A 60 -0.40 -3.26 -2.47
C LEU A 60 -1.35 -4.42 -2.16
N ILE A 61 -2.57 -4.36 -2.68
CA ILE A 61 -3.58 -5.38 -2.46
C ILE A 61 -3.49 -6.45 -3.55
N VAL A 62 -3.29 -7.70 -3.13
CA VAL A 62 -3.35 -8.90 -3.97
C VAL A 62 -4.59 -9.66 -3.58
N GLY A 63 -5.44 -10.04 -4.54
CA GLY A 63 -6.67 -10.75 -4.22
C GLY A 63 -7.74 -9.87 -3.58
N ASP A 64 -8.02 -8.71 -4.18
CA ASP A 64 -9.12 -7.82 -3.77
C ASP A 64 -10.50 -8.38 -4.21
N THR A 65 -10.64 -9.69 -4.17
CA THR A 65 -11.88 -10.43 -4.41
C THR A 65 -12.45 -10.77 -3.05
N ASN A 66 -13.58 -10.16 -2.71
CA ASN A 66 -14.28 -10.47 -1.45
C ASN A 66 -14.85 -11.90 -1.57
N PRO A 67 -14.29 -12.92 -0.89
CA PRO A 67 -14.72 -14.30 -1.04
C PRO A 67 -15.88 -14.51 -0.08
N VAL A 68 -16.99 -13.83 -0.31
CA VAL A 68 -18.24 -14.25 0.30
C VAL A 68 -18.99 -14.96 -0.80
N ALA A 69 -18.85 -16.29 -0.83
CA ALA A 69 -19.80 -17.15 -1.52
C ALA A 69 -21.17 -16.88 -0.90
N MET A 70 -21.98 -16.05 -1.55
CA MET A 70 -23.28 -15.61 -1.03
C MET A 70 -24.36 -16.67 -1.22
N GLY A 71 -24.04 -17.83 -1.77
CA GLY A 71 -24.97 -18.94 -1.97
C GLY A 71 -24.29 -20.29 -2.12
N PRO A 72 -25.03 -21.39 -1.86
CA PRO A 72 -24.55 -22.74 -2.11
C PRO A 72 -24.34 -22.95 -3.63
N GLY A 73 -23.11 -23.31 -4.02
CA GLY A 73 -22.72 -23.55 -5.43
C GLY A 73 -21.84 -22.47 -6.06
N ASP A 74 -21.46 -21.43 -5.31
CA ASP A 74 -20.55 -20.40 -5.82
C ASP A 74 -19.13 -20.96 -5.94
N VAL A 75 -18.67 -21.17 -7.18
CA VAL A 75 -17.32 -21.66 -7.46
C VAL A 75 -16.38 -20.46 -7.41
N VAL A 76 -15.63 -20.33 -6.33
CA VAL A 76 -14.62 -19.28 -6.19
C VAL A 76 -13.53 -19.56 -7.22
N ASP A 77 -13.39 -18.71 -8.23
CA ASP A 77 -12.27 -18.78 -9.18
C ASP A 77 -10.96 -18.46 -8.44
N GLU A 78 -10.29 -19.50 -7.96
CA GLU A 78 -9.03 -19.44 -7.21
C GLU A 78 -7.94 -18.69 -8.00
N SER A 79 -7.99 -18.76 -9.33
CA SER A 79 -7.05 -18.06 -10.21
C SER A 79 -7.28 -16.54 -10.26
N ARG A 80 -8.47 -16.07 -9.89
CA ARG A 80 -8.78 -14.64 -9.67
C ARG A 80 -8.51 -14.20 -8.24
N ALA A 81 -8.50 -15.14 -7.29
CA ALA A 81 -8.33 -14.85 -5.86
C ALA A 81 -6.95 -14.27 -5.50
N LEU A 82 -5.93 -14.39 -6.38
CA LEU A 82 -4.57 -13.92 -6.14
C LEU A 82 -4.04 -12.95 -7.22
N ARG A 83 -4.91 -12.08 -7.77
CA ARG A 83 -4.51 -11.07 -8.77
C ARG A 83 -4.38 -9.67 -8.19
N VAL A 84 -3.47 -8.87 -8.74
CA VAL A 84 -3.40 -7.43 -8.51
C VAL A 84 -4.41 -6.73 -9.43
N ARG A 85 -5.19 -5.80 -8.88
CA ARG A 85 -6.17 -5.04 -9.67
C ARG A 85 -5.48 -4.15 -10.68
N ASN A 86 -6.16 -3.92 -11.81
CA ASN A 86 -5.73 -3.01 -12.88
C ASN A 86 -4.37 -3.38 -13.51
N LEU A 87 -3.87 -4.60 -13.28
CA LEU A 87 -2.66 -5.10 -13.92
C LEU A 87 -2.95 -5.71 -15.30
N GLN A 88 -4.12 -6.35 -15.44
CA GLN A 88 -4.55 -6.96 -16.70
C GLN A 88 -5.12 -5.90 -17.64
N GLN A 89 -4.73 -5.99 -18.92
CA GLN A 89 -5.26 -5.15 -19.99
C GLN A 89 -6.77 -5.37 -20.16
N PRO A 90 -7.59 -4.30 -20.24
CA PRO A 90 -9.01 -4.42 -20.55
C PRO A 90 -9.24 -5.04 -21.94
N GLU A 91 -10.26 -5.89 -22.05
CA GLU A 91 -10.65 -6.50 -23.32
C GLU A 91 -11.07 -5.43 -24.36
N GLY A 92 -10.76 -5.68 -25.63
CA GLY A 92 -11.10 -4.77 -26.72
C GLY A 92 -10.19 -3.55 -26.89
N ILE A 93 -9.15 -3.39 -26.06
CA ILE A 93 -8.14 -2.33 -26.22
C ILE A 93 -6.86 -2.93 -26.81
N GLY A 94 -6.42 -2.46 -27.98
CA GLY A 94 -5.15 -2.88 -28.58
C GLY A 94 -3.92 -2.36 -27.80
N THR A 95 -2.81 -3.11 -27.84
CA THR A 95 -1.55 -2.79 -27.13
C THR A 95 -1.00 -1.41 -27.47
N ALA A 96 -1.06 -1.00 -28.74
CA ALA A 96 -0.63 0.32 -29.19
C ALA A 96 -1.32 1.48 -28.43
N ARG A 97 -2.60 1.32 -28.07
CA ARG A 97 -3.35 2.33 -27.31
C ARG A 97 -2.95 2.35 -25.83
N VAL A 98 -2.66 1.19 -25.26
CA VAL A 98 -2.15 1.06 -23.89
C VAL A 98 -0.76 1.72 -23.80
N ASP A 99 0.12 1.46 -24.75
CA ASP A 99 1.46 2.03 -24.79
C ASP A 99 1.43 3.56 -24.91
N ALA A 100 0.53 4.09 -25.76
CA ALA A 100 0.31 5.54 -25.86
C ALA A 100 -0.13 6.14 -24.51
N ARG A 101 -1.01 5.45 -23.78
CA ARG A 101 -1.45 5.89 -22.44
C ARG A 101 -0.32 5.81 -21.41
N LEU A 102 0.49 4.75 -21.43
CA LEU A 102 1.65 4.60 -20.54
C LEU A 102 2.70 5.69 -20.77
N LYS A 103 2.94 6.08 -22.04
CA LYS A 103 3.82 7.21 -22.37
C LYS A 103 3.33 8.52 -21.75
N LEU A 104 2.03 8.81 -21.81
CA LEU A 104 1.46 9.99 -21.15
C LEU A 104 1.68 9.97 -19.64
N LEU A 105 1.48 8.82 -18.99
CA LEU A 105 1.67 8.65 -17.54
C LEU A 105 3.13 8.84 -17.11
N VAL A 106 4.08 8.29 -17.86
CA VAL A 106 5.52 8.46 -17.58
C VAL A 106 5.90 9.94 -17.70
N ASN A 107 5.42 10.61 -18.74
CA ASN A 107 5.74 12.02 -18.99
C ASN A 107 5.10 12.97 -17.98
N SER A 108 4.02 12.57 -17.31
CA SER A 108 3.33 13.40 -16.30
C SER A 108 3.81 13.19 -14.87
N ARG A 109 4.77 12.27 -14.61
CA ARG A 109 5.24 12.03 -13.24
C ARG A 109 6.04 13.26 -12.74
N PRO A 110 5.67 13.85 -11.59
CA PRO A 110 6.54 14.82 -10.95
C PRO A 110 7.83 14.11 -10.52
N THR A 111 8.98 14.69 -10.86
CA THR A 111 10.28 14.22 -10.37
C THR A 111 10.34 14.48 -8.86
N SER A 112 10.10 13.45 -8.05
CA SER A 112 10.35 13.53 -6.61
C SER A 112 11.86 13.61 -6.37
N GLU A 113 12.31 14.70 -5.75
CA GLU A 113 13.70 14.90 -5.32
C GLU A 113 14.13 13.81 -4.32
N PRO A 114 15.42 13.43 -4.28
CA PRO A 114 15.91 12.44 -3.33
C PRO A 114 15.74 12.96 -1.90
N ASN A 115 15.10 12.16 -1.04
CA ASN A 115 14.95 12.42 0.39
C ASN A 115 16.33 12.43 1.07
N ASP A 116 16.90 13.63 1.24
CA ASP A 116 18.19 13.87 1.87
C ASP A 116 18.11 13.55 3.38
N ARG A 117 18.25 12.26 3.71
CA ARG A 117 18.26 11.71 5.07
C ARG A 117 19.52 12.08 5.87
N THR A 118 20.25 13.11 5.46
CA THR A 118 21.52 13.54 6.07
C THR A 118 21.34 14.49 7.27
N CYS A 119 20.12 15.00 7.51
CA CYS A 119 19.87 15.95 8.61
C CYS A 119 19.55 15.32 9.98
N ARG A 120 19.57 13.99 10.13
CA ARG A 120 19.20 13.32 11.40
C ARG A 120 20.40 12.86 12.24
N SER A 121 21.46 13.68 12.29
CA SER A 121 22.61 13.49 13.20
C SER A 121 23.03 14.82 13.84
N ALA A 122 22.12 15.47 14.58
CA ALA A 122 22.45 16.62 15.42
C ALA A 122 21.51 16.74 16.63
N VAL A 123 21.31 15.65 17.38
CA VAL A 123 20.81 15.73 18.77
C VAL A 123 21.58 14.71 19.61
N THR A 124 22.84 15.01 19.90
CA THR A 124 23.56 14.39 21.02
C THR A 124 23.55 15.43 22.14
N GLY A 125 22.65 15.25 23.12
CA GLY A 125 22.61 16.06 24.33
C GLY A 125 23.91 15.89 25.15
N PRO A 126 24.27 16.88 25.99
CA PRO A 126 25.52 16.84 26.74
C PRO A 126 25.51 15.72 27.80
N PRO A 127 26.69 15.14 28.13
CA PRO A 127 26.78 14.05 29.09
C PRO A 127 26.49 14.53 30.51
N ILE A 128 25.56 13.83 31.19
CA ILE A 128 25.27 14.00 32.61
C ILE A 128 26.46 13.44 33.40
N ALA A 129 27.19 14.32 34.07
CA ALA A 129 28.24 13.95 35.01
C ALA A 129 27.62 13.28 36.25
N ARG A 130 27.96 12.01 36.50
CA ARG A 130 27.70 11.36 37.79
C ARG A 130 28.77 11.84 38.78
N ARG A 131 28.32 12.38 39.92
CA ARG A 131 29.11 12.47 41.16
C ARG A 131 28.81 11.25 42.01
#